data_AF-A0AAW0RLG2-F1
#
_entry.id   AF-A0AAW0RLG2-F1
#
_cell.length_a   1.000
_cell.length_b   1.000
_cell.length_c   1.000
_cell.angle_alpha   90.00
_cell.angle_beta   90.00
_cell.angle_gamma   90.00
#
_symmetry.space_group_name_H-M   'P 1'
#
loop_
_entity.id
_entity.type
_entity.pdbx_description
1 polymer ?
#
loop_
_entity_poly.entity_id
_entity_poly.type
_entity_poly.pdbx_seq_one_letter_code
_entity_poly.pdbx_strand_id
1 'polypeptide(L)'
;MVDFALVLRPEASLQRLIDEFLAKQRDATATINQTRYEPLRTRPAPIFIETKISSGTMEDANVQLGIWVTAWHQRMRSIIALGEVTDKIITIPVVQVVGGVWTLLFVVDAGTEITLLDDNFRIGDTDSIVGVYQLQAAMSALAGWVKDTFQPWFTTLLTCANE
;
A
#
# COMPACT_ATOMS: atom_id res chain seq x y z
N MET A 1 10.19 7.33 -4.96
CA MET A 1 8.74 7.62 -5.11
C MET A 1 8.22 6.58 -6.07
N VAL A 2 7.07 5.99 -5.81
CA VAL A 2 6.45 5.03 -6.73
C VAL A 2 5.67 5.76 -7.81
N ASP A 3 5.51 5.13 -8.97
CA ASP A 3 4.79 5.73 -10.10
C ASP A 3 3.29 5.86 -9.84
N PHE A 4 2.66 4.82 -9.29
CA PHE A 4 1.23 4.82 -8.98
C PHE A 4 0.91 4.24 -7.60
N ALA A 5 -0.24 4.63 -7.07
CA ALA A 5 -0.81 4.07 -5.86
C ALA A 5 -2.31 3.81 -6.07
N LEU A 6 -2.76 2.64 -5.62
CA LEU A 6 -4.18 2.34 -5.48
C LEU A 6 -4.62 2.80 -4.10
N VAL A 7 -5.53 3.77 -4.09
CA VAL A 7 -5.99 4.41 -2.85
C VAL A 7 -7.42 4.02 -2.54
N LEU A 8 -7.68 3.78 -1.26
CA LEU A 8 -9.03 3.70 -0.74
C LEU A 8 -9.60 5.12 -0.69
N ARG A 9 -10.77 5.31 -1.30
CA ARG A 9 -11.58 6.51 -1.06
C ARG A 9 -12.40 6.25 0.22
N PRO A 10 -12.12 6.94 1.34
CA PRO A 10 -12.83 6.68 2.57
C PRO A 10 -14.29 7.13 2.46
N GLU A 11 -15.18 6.35 3.07
CA GLU A 11 -16.55 6.78 3.35
C GLU A 11 -16.57 7.79 4.51
N ALA A 12 -17.70 8.46 4.73
CA ALA A 12 -17.81 9.55 5.70
C ALA A 12 -17.35 9.18 7.13
N SER A 13 -17.64 7.96 7.58
CA SER A 13 -17.22 7.47 8.89
C SER A 13 -15.70 7.36 9.02
N LEU A 14 -15.04 6.73 8.03
CA LEU A 14 -13.58 6.60 8.00
C LEU A 14 -12.89 7.95 7.76
N GLN A 15 -13.47 8.82 6.92
CA GLN A 15 -12.93 10.16 6.68
C GLN A 15 -12.89 10.96 7.98
N ARG A 16 -13.96 10.91 8.79
CA ARG A 16 -13.98 11.58 10.09
C ARG A 16 -12.89 11.06 11.03
N LEU A 17 -12.68 9.75 11.09
CA LEU A 17 -11.61 9.15 11.90
C LEU A 17 -10.22 9.63 11.43
N ILE A 18 -10.01 9.71 10.11
CA ILE A 18 -8.79 10.24 9.51
C ILE A 18 -8.59 11.70 9.91
N ASP A 19 -9.62 12.54 9.82
CA ASP A 19 -9.54 13.96 10.15
C ASP A 19 -9.25 14.18 11.64
N GLU A 20 -9.94 13.44 12.52
CA GLU A 20 -9.71 13.45 13.97
C GLU A 20 -8.27 13.03 14.32
N PHE A 21 -7.76 11.99 13.67
CA PHE A 21 -6.39 11.53 13.85
C PHE A 21 -5.38 12.59 13.41
N LEU A 22 -5.55 13.13 12.20
CA LEU A 22 -4.64 14.12 11.62
C LEU A 22 -4.61 15.44 12.41
N ALA A 23 -5.73 15.85 13.01
CA ALA A 23 -5.79 17.03 13.86
C ALA A 23 -4.90 16.93 15.11
N LYS A 24 -4.62 15.71 15.58
CA LYS A 24 -3.73 15.45 16.73
C LYS A 24 -2.25 15.33 16.34
N GLN A 25 -1.94 15.21 15.05
CA GLN A 25 -0.56 15.02 14.58
C GLN A 25 0.21 16.34 14.52
N ARG A 26 1.52 16.28 14.76
CA ARG A 26 2.44 17.38 14.45
C ARG A 26 2.49 17.58 12.94
N ASP A 27 2.77 18.80 12.48
CA ASP A 27 2.82 19.12 11.04
C ASP A 27 3.72 18.18 10.24
N ALA A 28 4.88 17.81 10.78
CA ALA A 28 5.82 16.87 10.15
C ALA A 28 5.26 15.45 9.95
N THR A 29 4.28 15.02 10.76
CA THR A 29 3.68 13.68 10.72
C THR A 29 2.19 13.72 10.41
N ALA A 30 1.66 14.86 9.93
CA ALA A 30 0.24 15.03 9.64
C ALA A 30 -0.18 14.34 8.33
N THR A 31 0.01 13.02 8.25
CA THR A 31 -0.39 12.15 7.15
C THR A 31 -0.76 10.76 7.67
N ILE A 32 -1.70 10.08 7.01
CA ILE A 32 -2.01 8.67 7.30
C ILE A 32 -1.15 7.68 6.50
N ASN A 33 -0.30 8.18 5.61
CA ASN A 33 0.66 7.42 4.82
C ASN A 33 2.10 7.90 5.14
N GLN A 34 3.10 7.45 4.38
CA GLN A 34 4.50 7.85 4.52
C GLN A 34 4.84 9.23 3.93
N THR A 35 3.88 9.93 3.33
CA THR A 35 4.10 11.19 2.63
C THR A 35 3.01 12.21 2.92
N ARG A 36 3.38 13.50 2.95
CA ARG A 36 2.45 14.63 3.06
C ARG A 36 1.91 15.12 1.72
N TYR A 37 2.24 14.43 0.62
CA TYR A 37 1.66 14.74 -0.68
C TYR A 37 0.13 14.68 -0.59
N GLU A 38 -0.54 15.82 -0.79
CA GLU A 38 -1.97 16.00 -0.45
C GLU A 38 -2.90 14.88 -0.96
N PRO A 39 -2.77 14.38 -2.22
CA PRO A 39 -3.59 13.26 -2.69
C PRO A 39 -3.46 11.95 -1.90
N LEU A 40 -2.33 11.74 -1.21
CA LEU A 40 -2.05 10.59 -0.35
C LEU A 40 -2.12 10.94 1.14
N ARG A 41 -2.16 12.22 1.50
CA ARG A 41 -2.12 12.64 2.91
C ARG A 41 -3.33 12.12 3.70
N THR A 42 -4.50 12.06 3.05
CA THR A 42 -5.80 11.74 3.66
C THR A 42 -6.48 10.52 3.04
N ARG A 43 -5.84 9.84 2.07
CA ARG A 43 -6.40 8.67 1.38
C ARG A 43 -5.56 7.43 1.68
N PRO A 44 -6.09 6.41 2.39
CA PRO A 44 -5.32 5.23 2.72
C PRO A 44 -4.80 4.53 1.45
N ALA A 45 -3.51 4.24 1.39
CA ALA A 45 -2.86 3.71 0.18
C ALA A 45 -2.12 2.41 0.49
N PRO A 46 -2.77 1.23 0.37
CA PRO A 46 -2.15 -0.04 0.68
C PRO A 46 -1.40 -0.69 -0.49
N ILE A 47 -1.59 -0.22 -1.72
CA ILE A 47 -1.04 -0.86 -2.92
C ILE A 47 -0.26 0.17 -3.73
N PHE A 48 0.98 -0.19 -4.05
CA PHE A 48 1.90 0.63 -4.82
C PHE A 48 2.32 -0.08 -6.10
N ILE A 49 2.47 0.69 -7.18
CA ILE A 49 2.86 0.18 -8.50
C ILE A 49 4.11 0.92 -8.95
N GLU A 50 5.13 0.17 -9.32
CA GLU A 50 6.36 0.68 -9.92
C GLU A 50 6.49 0.19 -11.36
N THR A 51 6.80 1.09 -12.28
CA THR A 51 6.96 0.75 -13.70
C THR A 51 8.41 0.88 -14.14
N LYS A 52 8.83 0.00 -15.05
CA LYS A 52 10.14 0.04 -15.70
C LYS A 52 10.02 -0.24 -17.18
N ILE A 53 10.86 0.44 -17.94
CA ILE A 53 11.12 0.09 -19.34
C ILE A 53 11.83 -1.26 -19.41
N SER A 54 11.68 -1.97 -20.53
CA SER A 54 12.22 -3.33 -20.74
C SER A 54 13.75 -3.44 -20.61
N SER A 55 14.46 -2.31 -20.65
CA SER A 55 15.92 -2.23 -20.45
C SER A 55 16.34 -1.97 -18.99
N GLY A 56 15.40 -1.79 -18.07
CA GLY A 56 15.67 -1.66 -16.64
C GLY A 56 15.86 -3.02 -15.97
N THR A 57 16.64 -3.08 -14.90
CA THR A 57 16.78 -4.31 -14.11
C THR A 57 15.60 -4.43 -13.14
N MET A 58 15.08 -5.65 -12.95
CA MET A 58 14.05 -5.94 -11.94
C MET A 58 14.52 -5.59 -10.52
N GLU A 59 15.83 -5.71 -10.27
CA GLU A 59 16.46 -5.36 -8.99
C GLU A 59 16.26 -3.87 -8.64
N ASP A 60 16.39 -2.95 -9.59
CA ASP A 60 16.22 -1.51 -9.33
C ASP A 60 14.77 -1.15 -8.96
N ALA A 61 13.79 -1.83 -9.57
CA ALA A 61 12.38 -1.67 -9.21
C ALA A 61 12.08 -2.20 -7.81
N ASN A 62 12.67 -3.36 -7.44
CA ASN A 62 12.51 -3.92 -6.10
C ASN A 62 13.11 -3.01 -5.03
N VAL A 63 14.24 -2.33 -5.31
CA VAL A 63 14.81 -1.32 -4.40
C VAL A 63 13.87 -0.13 -4.20
N GLN A 64 13.31 0.43 -5.27
CA GLN A 64 12.42 1.59 -5.18
C GLN A 64 11.10 1.27 -4.48
N LEU A 65 10.49 0.13 -4.80
CA LEU A 65 9.34 -0.42 -4.08
C LEU A 65 9.70 -0.65 -2.61
N GLY A 66 10.85 -1.26 -2.33
CA GLY A 66 11.34 -1.54 -0.98
C GLY A 66 11.47 -0.29 -0.12
N ILE A 67 12.06 0.79 -0.64
CA ILE A 67 12.17 2.08 0.08
C ILE A 67 10.78 2.62 0.42
N TRP A 68 9.87 2.64 -0.56
CA TRP A 68 8.55 3.23 -0.38
C TRP A 68 7.67 2.45 0.59
N VAL A 69 7.72 1.12 0.49
CA VAL A 69 7.06 0.18 1.38
C VAL A 69 7.64 0.27 2.79
N THR A 70 8.96 0.33 2.94
CA THR A 70 9.60 0.47 4.25
C THR A 70 9.14 1.76 4.92
N ALA A 71 9.08 2.87 4.19
CA ALA A 71 8.57 4.14 4.71
C ALA A 71 7.09 4.04 5.12
N TRP A 72 6.25 3.34 4.34
CA TRP A 72 4.86 3.05 4.70
C TRP A 72 4.77 2.25 5.98
N HIS A 73 5.57 1.20 6.10
CA HIS A 73 5.65 0.33 7.26
C HIS A 73 6.05 1.10 8.52
N GLN A 74 7.06 1.98 8.43
CA GLN A 74 7.46 2.85 9.53
C GLN A 74 6.34 3.78 9.96
N ARG A 75 5.56 4.32 9.01
CA ARG A 75 4.38 5.11 9.36
C ARG A 75 3.36 4.25 10.10
N MET A 76 3.03 3.07 9.59
CA MET A 76 2.06 2.18 10.25
C MET A 76 2.50 1.84 11.68
N ARG A 77 3.78 1.52 11.90
CA ARG A 77 4.33 1.28 13.26
C ARG A 77 4.15 2.51 14.16
N SER A 78 4.39 3.71 13.64
CA SER A 78 4.18 4.94 14.41
C SER A 78 2.72 5.17 14.80
N ILE A 79 1.75 4.73 13.98
CA ILE A 79 0.32 4.83 14.30
C ILE A 79 -0.08 3.75 15.30
N ILE A 80 0.37 2.51 15.09
CA ILE A 80 0.18 1.37 16.00
C ILE A 80 0.63 1.72 17.42
N ALA A 81 1.81 2.34 17.55
CA ALA A 81 2.39 2.73 18.83
C ALA A 81 1.56 3.76 19.61
N LEU A 82 0.59 4.42 18.98
CA LEU A 82 -0.32 5.35 19.66
C LEU A 82 -1.51 4.65 20.31
N GLY A 83 -1.89 3.45 19.86
CA GLY A 83 -3.11 2.76 20.29
C GLY A 83 -2.92 1.33 20.81
N GLU A 84 -1.68 0.85 20.93
CA GLU A 84 -1.32 -0.48 21.48
C GLU A 84 -2.12 -1.67 20.88
N VAL A 85 -2.47 -1.60 19.59
CA VAL A 85 -3.42 -2.52 18.95
C VAL A 85 -2.84 -3.89 18.63
N THR A 86 -1.65 -3.90 18.00
CA THR A 86 -1.01 -5.12 17.48
C THR A 86 0.44 -4.82 17.12
N ASP A 87 1.34 -5.78 17.30
CA ASP A 87 2.73 -5.63 16.88
C ASP A 87 2.95 -5.89 15.38
N LYS A 88 1.95 -6.44 14.67
CA LYS A 88 2.11 -6.90 13.29
C LYS A 88 1.34 -6.06 12.29
N ILE A 89 2.06 -5.56 11.28
CA ILE A 89 1.45 -4.86 10.14
C ILE A 89 0.89 -5.89 9.15
N ILE A 90 -0.28 -5.56 8.59
CA ILE A 90 -0.93 -6.38 7.57
C ILE A 90 0.00 -6.58 6.35
N THR A 91 0.02 -7.79 5.80
CA THR A 91 0.70 -8.05 4.52
C THR A 91 0.04 -7.25 3.41
N ILE A 92 0.82 -6.47 2.67
CA ILE A 92 0.29 -5.65 1.56
C ILE A 92 0.78 -6.16 0.20
N PRO A 93 -0.07 -6.09 -0.85
CA PRO A 93 0.36 -6.35 -2.21
C PRO A 93 1.09 -5.13 -2.79
N VAL A 94 2.13 -5.40 -3.58
CA VAL A 94 2.78 -4.40 -4.45
C VAL A 94 2.88 -4.95 -5.87
N VAL A 95 2.86 -4.05 -6.85
CA VAL A 95 2.84 -4.43 -8.25
C VAL A 95 4.09 -3.89 -8.93
N GLN A 96 4.77 -4.77 -9.64
CA GLN A 96 5.88 -4.43 -10.51
C GLN A 96 5.43 -4.57 -11.96
N VAL A 97 5.71 -3.56 -12.77
CA VAL A 97 5.42 -3.57 -14.20
C VAL A 97 6.72 -3.41 -14.97
N VAL A 98 7.08 -4.39 -15.78
CA VAL A 98 8.28 -4.35 -16.63
C VAL A 98 7.86 -4.51 -18.08
N GLY A 99 8.07 -3.47 -18.88
CA GLY A 99 7.49 -3.38 -20.22
C GLY A 99 5.96 -3.49 -20.14
N GLY A 100 5.40 -4.55 -20.74
CA GLY A 100 3.96 -4.81 -20.71
C GLY A 100 3.51 -5.79 -19.61
N VAL A 101 4.42 -6.44 -18.89
CA VAL A 101 4.12 -7.54 -17.95
C VAL A 101 3.93 -7.03 -16.53
N TRP A 102 2.85 -7.46 -15.86
CA TRP A 102 2.53 -7.08 -14.50
C TRP A 102 2.70 -8.29 -13.56
N THR A 103 3.49 -8.10 -12.51
CA THR A 103 3.78 -9.10 -11.49
C THR A 103 3.35 -8.58 -10.13
N LEU A 104 2.67 -9.42 -9.36
CA LEU A 104 2.26 -9.15 -7.99
C LEU A 104 3.32 -9.69 -7.02
N LEU A 105 3.70 -8.89 -6.04
CA LEU A 105 4.57 -9.27 -4.94
C LEU A 105 3.86 -8.97 -3.62
N PHE A 106 4.28 -9.61 -2.54
CA PHE A 106 3.72 -9.39 -1.21
C PHE A 106 4.77 -8.93 -0.23
N VAL A 107 4.46 -7.86 0.50
CA VAL A 107 5.29 -7.34 1.58
C VAL A 107 4.77 -7.91 2.88
N VAL A 108 5.61 -8.65 3.59
CA VAL A 108 5.27 -9.31 4.84
C VAL A 108 6.08 -8.69 5.99
N ASP A 109 5.37 -8.28 7.05
CA ASP A 109 6.00 -7.98 8.34
C ASP A 109 6.41 -9.29 9.02
N ALA A 110 7.71 -9.57 9.05
CA ALA A 110 8.29 -10.71 9.77
C ALA A 110 8.70 -10.33 11.20
N GLY A 111 8.26 -9.18 11.71
CA GLY A 111 8.56 -8.67 13.04
C GLY A 111 9.84 -7.84 13.04
N THR A 112 11.01 -8.49 12.99
CA THR A 112 12.30 -7.76 12.97
C THR A 112 12.67 -7.23 11.59
N GLU A 113 12.10 -7.80 10.53
CA GLU A 113 12.39 -7.44 9.15
C GLU A 113 11.13 -7.38 8.30
N ILE A 114 11.27 -6.79 7.11
CA ILE A 114 10.24 -6.76 6.09
C ILE A 114 10.70 -7.68 4.97
N THR A 115 9.91 -8.69 4.64
CA THR A 115 10.21 -9.65 3.57
C THR A 115 9.36 -9.35 2.34
N LEU A 116 9.99 -9.38 1.16
CA LEU A 116 9.30 -9.32 -0.12
C LEU A 116 9.16 -10.74 -0.67
N LEU A 117 7.93 -11.22 -0.83
CA LEU A 117 7.63 -12.48 -1.50
C LEU A 117 7.48 -12.22 -2.99
N ASP A 118 8.48 -12.67 -3.75
CA ASP A 118 8.64 -12.53 -5.20
C ASP A 118 8.64 -13.91 -5.88
N ASP A 119 7.52 -14.65 -5.77
CA ASP A 119 7.36 -15.95 -6.44
C ASP A 119 6.87 -15.80 -7.90
N ASN A 120 7.16 -14.67 -8.54
CA ASN A 120 6.79 -14.36 -9.92
C ASN A 120 5.28 -14.56 -10.20
N PHE A 121 4.42 -14.00 -9.33
CA PHE A 121 2.97 -14.05 -9.50
C PHE A 121 2.52 -13.12 -10.64
N ARG A 122 2.66 -13.55 -11.89
CA ARG A 122 2.17 -12.79 -13.06
C ARG A 122 0.65 -12.66 -13.01
N ILE A 123 0.17 -11.42 -13.06
CA ILE A 123 -1.26 -11.08 -13.01
C ILE A 123 -1.83 -10.64 -14.37
N GLY A 124 -0.98 -10.51 -15.39
CA GLY A 124 -1.39 -10.22 -16.76
C GLY A 124 -0.33 -9.46 -17.54
N ASP A 125 -0.73 -8.96 -18.71
CA ASP A 125 0.07 -8.09 -19.55
C ASP A 125 -0.80 -7.09 -20.33
N THR A 126 -0.16 -6.07 -20.86
CA THR A 126 -0.79 -5.05 -21.72
C THR A 126 -0.53 -5.28 -23.21
N ASP A 127 0.13 -6.39 -23.57
CA ASP A 127 0.50 -6.73 -24.95
C ASP A 127 -0.58 -7.57 -25.64
N SER A 128 -1.52 -8.12 -24.88
CA SER A 128 -2.61 -8.96 -25.38
C SER A 128 -3.96 -8.62 -24.77
N ILE A 129 -5.04 -8.83 -25.53
CA ILE A 129 -6.42 -8.64 -25.03
C ILE A 129 -6.68 -9.55 -23.82
N VAL A 130 -6.21 -10.81 -23.88
CA VAL A 130 -6.35 -11.76 -22.77
C VAL A 130 -5.61 -11.25 -21.54
N GLY A 131 -4.37 -10.77 -21.70
CA GLY A 131 -3.60 -10.15 -20.63
C GLY A 131 -4.34 -8.98 -19.99
N VAL A 132 -4.94 -8.10 -20.79
CA VAL A 132 -5.72 -6.95 -20.28
C VAL A 132 -6.93 -7.40 -19.46
N TYR A 133 -7.64 -8.46 -19.87
CA TYR A 133 -8.73 -9.02 -19.06
C TYR A 133 -8.22 -9.68 -17.76
N GLN A 134 -7.05 -10.32 -17.77
CA GLN A 134 -6.42 -10.82 -16.55
C GLN A 134 -6.08 -9.67 -15.60
N LEU A 135 -5.53 -8.55 -16.10
CA LEU A 135 -5.27 -7.35 -15.31
C LEU A 135 -6.57 -6.80 -14.71
N GLN A 136 -7.64 -6.67 -15.49
CA GLN A 136 -8.93 -6.20 -14.98
C GLN A 136 -9.45 -7.09 -13.84
N ALA A 137 -9.34 -8.41 -13.97
CA ALA A 137 -9.74 -9.35 -12.93
C ALA A 137 -8.85 -9.23 -11.68
N ALA A 138 -7.53 -9.13 -11.85
CA ALA A 138 -6.59 -8.96 -10.76
C ALA A 138 -6.81 -7.64 -10.00
N MET A 139 -7.02 -6.53 -10.71
CA MET A 139 -7.33 -5.23 -10.10
C MET A 139 -8.65 -5.27 -9.33
N SER A 140 -9.64 -6.02 -9.82
CA SER A 140 -10.91 -6.22 -9.11
C SER A 140 -10.72 -7.04 -7.83
N ALA A 141 -9.88 -8.07 -7.86
CA ALA A 141 -9.54 -8.85 -6.67
C ALA A 141 -8.76 -8.02 -5.64
N LEU A 142 -7.81 -7.19 -6.08
CA LEU A 142 -7.10 -6.25 -5.22
C LEU A 142 -8.04 -5.23 -4.59
N ALA A 143 -8.98 -4.68 -5.35
CA ALA A 143 -10.00 -3.77 -4.82
C ALA A 143 -10.89 -4.46 -3.77
N GLY A 144 -11.28 -5.72 -4.00
CA GLY A 144 -11.98 -6.56 -3.02
C GLY A 144 -11.17 -6.72 -1.74
N TRP A 145 -9.89 -7.08 -1.85
CA TRP A 145 -8.99 -7.19 -0.69
C TRP A 145 -8.85 -5.87 0.08
N VAL A 146 -8.74 -4.72 -0.63
CA VAL A 146 -8.67 -3.40 0.01
C VAL A 146 -9.92 -3.15 0.85
N LYS A 147 -11.10 -3.46 0.31
CA LYS A 147 -12.38 -3.25 0.98
C LYS A 147 -12.61 -4.21 2.14
N ASP A 148 -12.34 -5.49 1.92
CA ASP A 148 -12.77 -6.56 2.82
C ASP A 148 -11.72 -6.90 3.88
N THR A 149 -10.44 -6.55 3.65
CA THR A 149 -9.33 -6.87 4.57
C THR A 149 -8.64 -5.60 5.07
N PHE A 150 -8.15 -4.76 4.17
CA PHE A 150 -7.33 -3.61 4.57
C PHE A 150 -8.15 -2.52 5.28
N GLN A 151 -9.32 -2.16 4.75
CA GLN A 151 -10.15 -1.10 5.33
C GLN A 151 -10.58 -1.43 6.78
N PRO A 152 -11.09 -2.63 7.11
CA PRO A 152 -11.38 -2.99 8.50
C PRO A 152 -10.15 -2.89 9.40
N TRP A 153 -9.01 -3.45 8.98
CA TRP A 153 -7.75 -3.37 9.74
C TRP A 153 -7.33 -1.91 10.00
N PHE A 154 -7.37 -1.08 8.96
CA PHE A 154 -6.97 0.32 9.03
C PHE A 154 -7.93 1.16 9.89
N THR A 155 -9.23 0.83 9.85
CA THR A 155 -10.25 1.48 10.68
C THR A 155 -10.03 1.18 12.15
N THR A 156 -9.77 -0.08 12.52
CA THR A 156 -9.42 -0.47 13.89
C THR A 156 -8.15 0.24 14.36
N LEU A 157 -7.12 0.25 13.50
CA LEU A 157 -5.86 0.94 13.78
C LEU A 157 -6.08 2.42 14.14
N LEU A 158 -6.82 3.17 13.31
CA LEU A 158 -7.08 4.58 13.58
C LEU A 158 -8.03 4.82 14.76
N THR A 159 -8.96 3.91 15.01
CA THR A 159 -9.88 4.00 16.15
C THR A 159 -9.07 3.98 17.45
N CYS A 160 -8.23 2.97 17.64
CA CYS A 160 -7.40 2.86 18.84
C CYS A 160 -6.34 3.96 18.93
N ALA A 161 -5.74 4.39 17.80
CA ALA A 161 -4.80 5.51 17.81
C ALA A 161 -5.45 6.87 18.13
N ASN A 162 -6.78 6.93 18.12
CA ASN A 162 -7.57 8.11 18.48
C ASN A 162 -8.10 8.07 19.92
N GLU A 163 -8.00 6.95 20.63
CA GLU A 163 -8.33 6.84 22.05
C GLU A 163 -7.26 7.54 22.91
#